data_AF-A0A6A0GUW1-F1
#
_entry.id   AF-A0A6A0GUW1-F1
#
_cell.length_a   1.000
_cell.length_b   1.000
_cell.length_c   1.000
_cell.angle_alpha   90.00
_cell.angle_beta   90.00
_cell.angle_gamma   90.00
#
_symmetry.space_group_name_H-M   'P 1'
#
loop_
_entity.id
_entity.type
_entity.pdbx_description
1 polymer ?
#
loop_
_entity_poly.entity_id
_entity_poly.type
_entity_poly.pdbx_seq_one_letter_code
_entity_poly.pdbx_strand_id
1 'polypeptide(L)'
;MMLVGTYQIHSKEAIYKVLEAGLASGYRLIDTASGYRNEEHIGAALRDLLPKFGLKREDLFITSKIGPSSAGNHASVVSCCQASLQHLGTTYLDLLLIHWPGLHKIAGEDPRNKAGRLVTWSALQDLYRSGVTRAIGVSNYETRHCREILDSGIVPHVNQVRAASVHRHCRVLPKSTNTDHIAANIAARDLVLSKEQFSLINSIQTRYKYAWDPKNIY
;
A
#
# COMPACT_ATOMS: atom_id res chain seq x y z
N MET A 1 -10.35 -10.50 1.97
CA MET A 1 -9.29 -10.08 2.91
C MET A 1 -9.28 -8.57 2.96
N MET A 2 -9.64 -7.97 4.10
CA MET A 2 -9.64 -6.51 4.28
C MET A 2 -8.36 -6.04 4.95
N LEU A 3 -8.02 -4.78 4.69
CA LEU A 3 -6.74 -4.15 4.98
C LEU A 3 -6.91 -2.96 5.92
N VAL A 4 -5.98 -2.74 6.82
CA VAL A 4 -5.88 -1.49 7.59
C VAL A 4 -4.91 -0.55 6.88
N GLY A 5 -5.40 0.59 6.38
CA GLY A 5 -4.55 1.65 5.83
C GLY A 5 -4.10 2.63 6.92
N THR A 6 -2.79 2.83 7.09
CA THR A 6 -2.22 3.61 8.21
C THR A 6 -1.84 5.06 7.89
N TYR A 7 -2.17 5.54 6.69
CA TYR A 7 -1.87 6.92 6.26
C TYR A 7 -2.45 7.95 7.24
N GLN A 8 -1.66 8.96 7.61
CA GLN A 8 -1.99 10.05 8.54
C GLN A 8 -2.23 9.65 10.01
N ILE A 9 -1.93 8.41 10.38
CA ILE A 9 -1.93 8.00 11.80
C ILE A 9 -0.50 8.18 12.34
N HIS A 10 -0.30 9.22 13.15
CA HIS A 10 1.03 9.59 13.65
C HIS A 10 1.29 9.17 15.09
N SER A 11 0.23 9.09 15.93
CA SER A 11 0.37 8.68 17.33
C SER A 11 0.61 7.17 17.44
N LYS A 12 1.56 6.80 18.31
CA LYS A 12 1.84 5.40 18.68
C LYS A 12 0.60 4.73 19.26
N GLU A 13 -0.12 5.42 20.14
CA GLU A 13 -1.34 4.96 20.80
C GLU A 13 -2.46 4.73 19.77
N ALA A 14 -2.61 5.63 18.80
CA ALA A 14 -3.59 5.49 17.74
C ALA A 14 -3.26 4.29 16.83
N ILE A 15 -1.99 4.10 16.45
CA ILE A 15 -1.56 2.90 15.70
C ILE A 15 -1.88 1.62 16.48
N TYR A 16 -1.52 1.57 17.76
CA TYR A 16 -1.77 0.41 18.61
C TYR A 16 -3.27 0.06 18.65
N LYS A 17 -4.13 1.04 18.95
CA LYS A 17 -5.59 0.83 19.03
C LYS A 17 -6.19 0.36 17.71
N VAL A 18 -5.75 0.95 16.60
CA VAL A 18 -6.23 0.60 15.26
C VAL A 18 -5.83 -0.82 14.88
N LEU A 19 -4.58 -1.21 15.14
CA LEU A 19 -4.11 -2.57 14.88
C LEU A 19 -4.77 -3.59 15.80
N GLU A 20 -4.96 -3.27 17.08
CA GLU A 20 -5.64 -4.13 18.03
C GLU A 20 -7.09 -4.41 17.60
N ALA A 21 -7.85 -3.36 17.30
CA ALA A 21 -9.22 -3.48 16.82
C ALA A 21 -9.29 -4.25 15.48
N GLY A 22 -8.35 -3.98 14.57
CA GLY A 22 -8.25 -4.70 13.30
C GLY A 22 -8.00 -6.19 13.49
N LEU A 23 -6.99 -6.57 14.27
CA LEU A 23 -6.63 -7.97 14.51
C LEU A 23 -7.75 -8.73 15.22
N ALA A 24 -8.38 -8.11 16.23
CA ALA A 24 -9.56 -8.64 16.93
C ALA A 24 -10.74 -8.89 15.98
N SER A 25 -10.93 -8.00 15.00
CA SER A 25 -12.00 -8.12 13.99
C SER A 25 -11.68 -9.10 12.86
N GLY A 26 -10.44 -9.65 12.82
CA GLY A 26 -10.01 -10.60 11.80
C GLY A 26 -9.27 -9.99 10.60
N TYR A 27 -8.82 -8.73 10.68
CA TYR A 27 -7.90 -8.19 9.68
C TYR A 27 -6.58 -8.96 9.75
N ARG A 28 -6.02 -9.25 8.57
CA ARG A 28 -4.73 -9.93 8.41
C ARG A 28 -3.82 -9.21 7.42
N LEU A 29 -4.18 -7.98 7.04
CA LEU A 29 -3.42 -7.20 6.10
C LEU A 29 -3.22 -5.77 6.62
N ILE A 30 -1.97 -5.32 6.60
CA ILE A 30 -1.56 -3.98 7.03
C ILE A 30 -0.91 -3.28 5.83
N ASP A 31 -1.43 -2.10 5.48
CA ASP A 31 -0.88 -1.24 4.43
C ASP A 31 -0.27 0.01 5.03
N THR A 32 1.05 0.16 4.87
CA THR A 32 1.85 1.30 5.33
C THR A 32 2.74 1.83 4.20
N ALA A 33 3.60 2.81 4.48
CA ALA A 33 4.64 3.30 3.58
C ALA A 33 5.77 3.95 4.37
N SER A 34 7.00 3.91 3.85
CA SER A 34 8.15 4.55 4.50
C SER A 34 7.94 6.05 4.73
N GLY A 35 7.24 6.72 3.82
CA GLY A 35 6.90 8.13 3.93
C GLY A 35 5.89 8.48 5.03
N TYR A 36 5.17 7.51 5.62
CA TYR A 36 4.18 7.79 6.66
C TYR A 36 4.81 8.01 8.04
N ARG A 37 6.07 7.60 8.22
CA ARG A 37 6.83 7.74 9.48
C ARG A 37 6.13 7.12 10.69
N ASN A 38 5.46 5.99 10.48
CA ASN A 38 4.77 5.25 11.54
C ASN A 38 5.07 3.73 11.53
N GLU A 39 5.98 3.26 10.67
CA GLU A 39 6.36 1.85 10.59
C GLU A 39 6.95 1.32 11.90
N GLU A 40 7.69 2.15 12.64
CA GLU A 40 8.25 1.78 13.94
C GLU A 40 7.15 1.57 15.00
N HIS A 41 6.13 2.42 14.99
CA HIS A 41 4.96 2.25 15.86
C HIS A 41 4.17 0.98 15.51
N ILE A 42 4.07 0.65 14.21
CA ILE A 42 3.43 -0.58 13.74
C ILE A 42 4.23 -1.80 14.22
N GLY A 43 5.55 -1.81 14.01
CA GLY A 43 6.42 -2.91 14.46
C GLY A 43 6.36 -3.10 15.97
N ALA A 44 6.35 -2.01 16.74
CA ALA A 44 6.17 -2.07 18.19
C ALA A 44 4.84 -2.68 18.60
N ALA A 45 3.73 -2.23 18.02
CA ALA A 45 2.41 -2.78 18.32
C ALA A 45 2.29 -4.26 17.93
N LEU A 46 2.86 -4.68 16.80
CA LEU A 46 2.80 -6.08 16.35
C LEU A 46 3.54 -7.05 17.27
N ARG A 47 4.65 -6.63 17.90
CA ARG A 47 5.35 -7.46 18.89
C ARG A 47 4.46 -7.84 20.07
N ASP A 48 3.60 -6.91 20.50
CA ASP A 48 2.71 -7.11 21.64
C ASP A 48 1.41 -7.82 21.23
N LEU A 49 0.85 -7.43 20.08
CA LEU A 49 -0.48 -7.87 19.65
C LEU A 49 -0.48 -9.27 19.02
N LEU A 50 0.59 -9.67 18.31
CA LEU A 50 0.62 -10.99 17.66
C LEU A 50 0.46 -12.14 18.68
N PRO A 51 1.25 -12.22 19.77
CA PRO A 51 1.04 -13.24 20.80
C PRO A 51 -0.33 -13.14 21.47
N LYS A 52 -0.82 -11.92 21.72
CA LYS A 52 -2.14 -11.68 22.32
C LYS A 52 -3.29 -12.31 21.53
N PHE A 53 -3.18 -12.34 20.21
CA PHE A 53 -4.18 -12.95 19.32
C PHE A 53 -3.81 -14.36 18.84
N GLY A 54 -2.72 -14.95 19.37
CA GLY A 54 -2.24 -16.27 18.95
C GLY A 54 -1.78 -16.30 17.48
N LEU A 55 -1.31 -15.18 16.96
CA LEU A 55 -0.86 -15.01 15.57
C LEU A 55 0.67 -14.96 15.49
N LYS A 56 1.18 -15.31 14.32
CA LYS A 56 2.58 -15.22 13.94
C LYS A 56 2.77 -14.22 12.80
N ARG A 57 4.03 -13.94 12.45
CA ARG A 57 4.35 -13.02 11.35
C ARG A 57 3.76 -13.52 10.03
N GLU A 58 3.82 -14.81 9.75
CA GLU A 58 3.28 -15.44 8.53
C GLU A 58 1.75 -15.43 8.43
N ASP A 59 1.04 -15.13 9.53
CA ASP A 59 -0.42 -14.93 9.50
C ASP A 59 -0.82 -13.54 8.99
N LEU A 60 0.16 -12.63 8.86
CA LEU A 60 -0.05 -11.28 8.37
C LEU A 60 0.49 -11.10 6.96
N PHE A 61 -0.19 -10.26 6.20
CA PHE A 61 0.28 -9.72 4.94
C PHE A 61 0.61 -8.24 5.13
N ILE A 62 1.89 -7.87 5.07
CA ILE A 62 2.37 -6.50 5.30
C ILE A 62 2.81 -5.88 3.97
N THR A 63 2.20 -4.75 3.63
CA THR A 63 2.55 -3.92 2.48
C THR A 63 3.28 -2.65 2.92
N SER A 64 4.43 -2.35 2.32
CA SER A 64 5.06 -1.02 2.42
C SER A 64 5.35 -0.45 1.03
N LYS A 65 5.78 0.82 0.98
CA LYS A 65 5.97 1.57 -0.26
C LYS A 65 7.21 2.43 -0.23
N ILE A 66 7.95 2.43 -1.35
CA ILE A 66 9.07 3.32 -1.60
C ILE A 66 8.54 4.70 -2.00
N GLY A 67 8.81 5.71 -1.18
CA GLY A 67 8.41 7.09 -1.44
C GLY A 67 9.24 7.79 -2.53
N PRO A 68 8.74 8.91 -3.09
CA PRO A 68 9.43 9.67 -4.14
C PRO A 68 10.86 10.11 -3.80
N SER A 69 11.15 10.35 -2.51
CA SER A 69 12.46 10.81 -2.04
C SER A 69 13.54 9.71 -2.05
N SER A 70 13.13 8.44 -2.06
CA SER A 70 14.05 7.29 -2.12
C SER A 70 14.07 6.63 -3.50
N ALA A 71 13.16 7.02 -4.40
CA ALA A 71 13.07 6.51 -5.76
C ALA A 71 14.15 7.10 -6.68
N GLY A 72 14.40 6.44 -7.80
CA GLY A 72 15.32 6.89 -8.85
C GLY A 72 16.80 6.58 -8.60
N ASN A 73 17.15 5.98 -7.47
CA ASN A 73 18.48 5.48 -7.17
C ASN A 73 18.39 4.07 -6.56
N HIS A 74 19.10 3.11 -7.15
CA HIS A 74 18.99 1.70 -6.74
C HIS A 74 19.37 1.50 -5.26
N ALA A 75 20.52 2.03 -4.82
CA ALA A 75 20.98 1.88 -3.45
C ALA A 75 20.00 2.53 -2.45
N SER A 76 19.48 3.72 -2.76
CA SER A 76 18.48 4.39 -1.93
C SER A 76 17.19 3.57 -1.79
N VAL A 77 16.75 2.89 -2.84
CA VAL A 77 15.57 2.00 -2.79
C VAL A 77 15.83 0.81 -1.87
N VAL A 78 16.98 0.15 -2.01
CA VAL A 78 17.38 -0.99 -1.17
C VAL A 78 17.49 -0.57 0.30
N SER A 79 18.17 0.53 0.59
CA SER A 79 18.29 1.05 1.96
C SER A 79 16.94 1.45 2.55
N CYS A 80 16.04 2.03 1.74
CA CYS A 80 14.69 2.36 2.18
C CYS A 80 13.89 1.10 2.54
N CYS A 81 13.98 0.03 1.75
CA CYS A 81 13.33 -1.24 2.06
C CYS A 81 13.90 -1.86 3.36
N GLN A 82 15.22 -1.85 3.53
CA GLN A 82 15.87 -2.36 4.73
C GLN A 82 15.45 -1.60 5.98
N ALA A 83 15.36 -0.26 5.90
CA ALA A 83 14.87 0.56 7.01
C ALA A 83 13.41 0.21 7.36
N SER A 84 12.53 0.04 6.37
CA SER A 84 11.14 -0.39 6.62
C SER A 84 11.07 -1.75 7.30
N LEU A 85 11.89 -2.72 6.89
CA LEU A 85 11.98 -4.04 7.55
C LEU A 85 12.42 -3.93 9.02
N GLN A 86 13.43 -3.11 9.30
CA GLN A 86 13.91 -2.85 10.65
C GLN A 86 12.82 -2.20 11.53
N HIS A 87 12.18 -1.14 11.03
CA HIS A 87 11.10 -0.45 11.76
C HIS A 87 9.91 -1.38 12.04
N LEU A 88 9.52 -2.19 11.05
CA LEU A 88 8.44 -3.16 11.18
C LEU A 88 8.82 -4.38 12.03
N GLY A 89 10.11 -4.59 12.32
CA GLY A 89 10.60 -5.74 13.07
C GLY A 89 10.40 -7.06 12.33
N THR A 90 10.61 -7.08 11.01
CA THR A 90 10.42 -8.29 10.19
C THR A 90 11.53 -8.46 9.16
N THR A 91 11.71 -9.68 8.64
CA THR A 91 12.76 -10.02 7.66
C THR A 91 12.26 -10.00 6.21
N TYR A 92 10.95 -9.89 5.99
CA TYR A 92 10.37 -9.79 4.66
C TYR A 92 9.09 -8.95 4.63
N LEU A 93 8.80 -8.38 3.46
CA LEU A 93 7.50 -7.78 3.15
C LEU A 93 6.70 -8.71 2.24
N ASP A 94 5.39 -8.77 2.43
CA ASP A 94 4.51 -9.52 1.54
C ASP A 94 4.32 -8.80 0.21
N LEU A 95 4.32 -7.46 0.26
CA LEU A 95 4.22 -6.60 -0.92
C LEU A 95 5.04 -5.32 -0.73
N LEU A 96 5.90 -5.01 -1.70
CA LEU A 96 6.58 -3.72 -1.79
C LEU A 96 6.11 -2.96 -3.04
N LEU A 97 5.65 -1.72 -2.85
CA LEU A 97 5.15 -0.89 -3.95
C LEU A 97 6.05 0.31 -4.23
N ILE A 98 6.16 0.75 -5.49
CA ILE A 98 6.55 2.13 -5.79
C ILE A 98 5.35 3.02 -5.46
N HIS A 99 5.49 3.93 -4.49
CA HIS A 99 4.36 4.71 -3.97
C HIS A 99 3.78 5.68 -5.00
N TRP A 100 4.63 6.20 -5.89
CA TRP A 100 4.26 7.24 -6.84
C TRP A 100 5.10 7.16 -8.14
N PRO A 101 4.56 7.52 -9.31
CA PRO A 101 5.28 7.40 -10.59
C PRO A 101 6.35 8.48 -10.84
N GLY A 102 6.40 9.56 -10.07
CA GLY A 102 7.43 10.58 -10.22
C GLY A 102 8.33 10.72 -9.00
N LEU A 103 9.49 11.34 -9.23
CA LEU A 103 10.54 11.56 -8.24
C LEU A 103 10.26 12.82 -7.42
N HIS A 104 10.84 12.87 -6.21
CA HIS A 104 10.70 14.04 -5.35
C HIS A 104 11.28 15.30 -6.01
N LYS A 105 10.53 16.42 -5.97
CA LYS A 105 10.92 17.72 -6.56
C LYS A 105 11.19 17.68 -8.08
N ILE A 106 10.63 16.72 -8.80
CA ILE A 106 10.70 16.63 -10.26
C ILE A 106 9.29 16.82 -10.83
N ALA A 107 9.14 17.74 -11.78
CA ALA A 107 7.86 18.02 -12.43
C ALA A 107 7.34 16.79 -13.18
N GLY A 108 6.02 16.58 -13.23
CA GLY A 108 5.41 15.31 -13.66
C GLY A 108 5.84 14.80 -15.05
N GLU A 109 5.93 15.69 -16.05
CA GLU A 109 6.29 15.33 -17.42
C GLU A 109 7.81 15.37 -17.71
N ASP A 110 8.64 15.59 -16.69
CA ASP A 110 10.09 15.58 -16.85
C ASP A 110 10.59 14.16 -17.18
N PRO A 111 11.45 13.99 -18.21
CA PRO A 111 11.96 12.68 -18.63
C PRO A 111 12.76 11.95 -17.54
N ARG A 112 13.29 12.67 -16.54
CA ARG A 112 13.96 12.07 -15.38
C ARG A 112 13.02 11.16 -14.57
N ASN A 113 11.71 11.41 -14.59
CA ASN A 113 10.75 10.53 -13.95
C ASN A 113 10.73 9.15 -14.62
N LYS A 114 10.77 9.07 -15.96
CA LYS A 114 10.82 7.79 -16.68
C LYS A 114 12.08 7.01 -16.33
N ALA A 115 13.24 7.65 -16.40
CA ALA A 115 14.50 7.03 -16.01
C ALA A 115 14.46 6.54 -14.54
N GLY A 116 13.93 7.38 -13.65
CA GLY A 116 13.76 7.05 -12.24
C GLY A 116 12.84 5.86 -11.99
N ARG A 117 11.72 5.75 -12.72
CA ARG A 117 10.82 4.59 -12.64
C ARG A 117 11.53 3.29 -13.01
N LEU A 118 12.31 3.28 -14.10
CA LEU A 118 13.06 2.11 -14.55
C LEU A 118 14.11 1.67 -13.52
N VAL A 119 14.89 2.62 -12.98
CA VAL A 119 15.89 2.34 -11.93
C VAL A 119 15.22 1.80 -10.66
N THR A 120 14.13 2.43 -10.23
CA THR A 120 13.39 2.01 -9.04
C THR A 120 12.80 0.61 -9.22
N TRP A 121 12.21 0.35 -10.39
CA TRP A 121 11.61 -0.94 -10.69
C TRP A 121 12.66 -2.05 -10.75
N SER A 122 13.83 -1.79 -11.36
CA SER A 122 14.95 -2.74 -11.32
C SER A 122 15.36 -3.11 -9.89
N ALA A 123 15.44 -2.14 -8.98
CA ALA A 123 15.77 -2.41 -7.59
C ALA A 123 14.69 -3.25 -6.88
N LEU A 124 13.40 -3.00 -7.16
CA LEU A 124 12.31 -3.85 -6.65
C LEU A 124 12.43 -5.29 -7.19
N GLN A 125 12.77 -5.47 -8.46
CA GLN A 125 12.97 -6.80 -9.04
C GLN A 125 14.07 -7.59 -8.32
N ASP A 126 15.17 -6.94 -7.94
CA ASP A 126 16.25 -7.59 -7.22
C ASP A 126 15.89 -7.89 -5.75
N LEU A 127 15.15 -7.00 -5.09
CA LEU A 127 14.55 -7.26 -3.76
C LEU A 127 13.54 -8.41 -3.80
N TYR A 128 12.83 -8.60 -4.90
CA TYR A 128 11.93 -9.73 -5.11
C TYR A 128 12.71 -11.03 -5.34
N ARG A 129 13.70 -11.02 -6.24
CA ARG A 129 14.54 -12.20 -6.54
C ARG A 129 15.32 -12.69 -5.33
N SER A 130 15.77 -11.79 -4.46
CA SER A 130 16.46 -12.12 -3.20
C SER A 130 15.52 -12.66 -2.10
N GLY A 131 14.21 -12.61 -2.30
CA GLY A 131 13.22 -13.10 -1.33
C GLY A 131 12.93 -12.14 -0.17
N VAL A 132 13.53 -10.95 -0.16
CA VAL A 132 13.26 -9.88 0.81
C VAL A 132 11.81 -9.38 0.70
N THR A 133 11.23 -9.48 -0.50
CA THR A 133 9.81 -9.18 -0.75
C THR A 133 9.16 -10.37 -1.47
N ARG A 134 7.92 -10.71 -1.08
CA ARG A 134 7.17 -11.83 -1.70
C ARG A 134 6.42 -11.43 -2.96
N ALA A 135 6.11 -10.15 -3.10
CA ALA A 135 5.55 -9.56 -4.29
C ALA A 135 6.00 -8.10 -4.42
N ILE A 136 6.02 -7.61 -5.65
CA ILE A 136 6.33 -6.23 -5.98
C ILE A 136 5.25 -5.62 -6.89
N GLY A 137 5.04 -4.32 -6.76
CA GLY A 137 4.06 -3.61 -7.55
C GLY A 137 4.25 -2.09 -7.54
N VAL A 138 3.20 -1.40 -7.97
CA VAL A 138 3.19 0.05 -8.11
C VAL A 138 1.93 0.64 -7.47
N SER A 139 1.94 1.94 -7.24
CA SER A 139 0.77 2.68 -6.77
C SER A 139 0.64 3.98 -7.55
N ASN A 140 -0.60 4.31 -7.93
CA ASN A 140 -0.95 5.51 -8.69
C ASN A 140 -0.32 5.57 -10.10
N TYR A 141 -0.02 4.41 -10.68
CA TYR A 141 0.50 4.32 -12.04
C TYR A 141 -0.65 4.36 -13.05
N GLU A 142 -0.47 5.18 -14.09
CA GLU A 142 -1.31 5.23 -15.27
C GLU A 142 -0.82 4.19 -16.28
N THR A 143 -1.64 3.87 -17.29
CA THR A 143 -1.30 2.91 -18.35
C THR A 143 0.05 3.20 -19.00
N ARG A 144 0.40 4.48 -19.22
CA ARG A 144 1.71 4.87 -19.78
C ARG A 144 2.88 4.47 -18.88
N HIS A 145 2.76 4.65 -17.57
CA HIS A 145 3.80 4.30 -16.61
C HIS A 145 3.95 2.78 -16.50
N CYS A 146 2.84 2.05 -16.51
CA CYS A 146 2.87 0.58 -16.51
C CYS A 146 3.59 0.04 -17.76
N ARG A 147 3.28 0.56 -18.96
CA ARG A 147 3.94 0.13 -20.21
C ARG A 147 5.46 0.27 -20.14
N GLU A 148 5.96 1.36 -19.57
CA GLU A 148 7.42 1.57 -19.46
C GLU A 148 8.12 0.50 -18.62
N ILE A 149 7.48 -0.03 -17.57
CA ILE A 149 8.10 -1.02 -16.68
C ILE A 149 7.77 -2.47 -17.08
N LEU A 150 6.70 -2.71 -17.85
CA LEU A 150 6.33 -4.05 -18.30
C LEU A 150 7.42 -4.70 -19.16
N ASP A 151 8.11 -3.90 -19.99
CA ASP A 151 9.16 -4.39 -20.89
C ASP A 151 10.45 -4.80 -20.15
N SER A 152 10.54 -4.53 -18.84
CA SER A 152 11.74 -4.77 -18.04
C SER A 152 11.76 -6.11 -17.30
N GLY A 153 10.82 -7.01 -17.59
CA GLY A 153 10.80 -8.39 -17.10
C GLY A 153 9.60 -8.71 -16.21
N ILE A 154 9.70 -8.45 -14.90
CA ILE A 154 8.63 -8.81 -13.96
C ILE A 154 7.44 -7.86 -14.12
N VAL A 155 6.25 -8.43 -14.32
CA VAL A 155 4.98 -7.71 -14.35
C VAL A 155 4.60 -7.29 -12.92
N PRO A 156 4.19 -6.03 -12.67
CA PRO A 156 3.68 -5.63 -11.37
C PRO A 156 2.51 -6.51 -10.90
N HIS A 157 2.65 -7.13 -9.73
CA HIS A 157 1.61 -7.99 -9.16
C HIS A 157 0.39 -7.18 -8.70
N VAL A 158 0.59 -5.90 -8.38
CA VAL A 158 -0.43 -4.97 -7.89
C VAL A 158 -0.19 -3.57 -8.48
N ASN A 159 -1.27 -2.90 -8.90
CA ASN A 159 -1.31 -1.45 -9.04
C ASN A 159 -2.33 -0.88 -8.05
N GLN A 160 -1.86 -0.32 -6.93
CA GLN A 160 -2.71 0.27 -5.91
C GLN A 160 -3.13 1.67 -6.33
N VAL A 161 -4.40 1.83 -6.72
CA VAL A 161 -4.97 3.11 -7.15
C VAL A 161 -6.09 3.55 -6.21
N ARG A 162 -6.39 4.85 -6.18
CA ARG A 162 -7.62 5.31 -5.54
C ARG A 162 -8.81 4.88 -6.40
N ALA A 163 -9.75 4.20 -5.78
CA ALA A 163 -10.97 3.73 -6.39
C ALA A 163 -12.21 4.29 -5.66
N ALA A 164 -13.23 4.66 -6.42
CA ALA A 164 -14.59 4.88 -5.91
C ALA A 164 -15.47 3.66 -6.22
N SER A 165 -16.72 3.68 -5.73
CA SER A 165 -17.76 2.65 -5.67
C SER A 165 -17.93 1.64 -6.83
N VAL A 166 -17.36 1.89 -8.01
CA VAL A 166 -17.47 1.08 -9.23
C VAL A 166 -16.36 0.02 -9.41
N HIS A 167 -15.27 0.08 -8.64
CA HIS A 167 -14.17 -0.88 -8.76
C HIS A 167 -14.40 -2.14 -7.92
N ARG A 168 -15.28 -3.01 -8.40
CA ARG A 168 -15.48 -4.34 -7.79
C ARG A 168 -14.50 -5.36 -8.36
N HIS A 169 -14.24 -6.40 -7.55
CA HIS A 169 -13.13 -7.35 -7.69
C HIS A 169 -11.73 -6.81 -7.34
N CYS A 170 -11.65 -5.63 -6.74
CA CYS A 170 -10.42 -5.09 -6.16
C CYS A 170 -10.35 -5.36 -4.65
N ARG A 171 -9.13 -5.47 -4.11
CA ARG A 171 -8.91 -5.39 -2.66
C ARG A 171 -9.09 -3.94 -2.20
N VAL A 172 -9.73 -3.72 -1.05
CA VAL A 172 -10.07 -2.38 -0.53
C VAL A 172 -9.28 -2.02 0.72
N LEU A 173 -8.82 -0.76 0.78
CA LEU A 173 -8.10 -0.16 1.91
C LEU A 173 -8.98 0.85 2.66
N PRO A 174 -9.95 0.41 3.48
CA PRO A 174 -10.69 1.34 4.32
C PRO A 174 -9.72 2.05 5.28
N LYS A 175 -9.83 3.38 5.35
CA LYS A 175 -9.07 4.19 6.31
C LYS A 175 -10.01 4.59 7.44
N SER A 176 -9.69 4.16 8.66
CA SER A 176 -10.41 4.56 9.86
C SER A 176 -9.49 4.48 11.07
N THR A 177 -9.59 5.45 11.97
CA THR A 177 -9.01 5.39 13.32
C THR A 177 -10.06 5.05 14.38
N ASN A 178 -11.34 5.07 14.03
CA ASN A 178 -12.44 4.68 14.92
C ASN A 178 -12.62 3.15 14.87
N THR A 179 -12.60 2.53 16.05
CA THR A 179 -12.66 1.08 16.25
C THR A 179 -13.97 0.45 15.78
N ASP A 180 -15.09 1.13 15.99
CA ASP A 180 -16.41 0.64 15.59
C ASP A 180 -16.54 0.63 14.07
N HIS A 181 -16.01 1.67 13.41
CA HIS A 181 -15.92 1.70 11.95
C HIS A 181 -14.98 0.61 11.40
N ILE A 182 -13.87 0.29 12.08
CA ILE A 182 -12.97 -0.78 11.65
C ILE A 182 -13.70 -2.13 11.65
N ALA A 183 -14.45 -2.42 12.71
CA ALA A 183 -15.27 -3.62 12.83
C ALA A 183 -16.40 -3.63 11.77
N ALA A 184 -17.14 -2.53 11.62
CA ALA A 184 -18.22 -2.42 10.64
C ALA A 184 -17.73 -2.59 9.20
N ASN A 185 -16.56 -2.02 8.87
CA ASN A 185 -15.94 -2.20 7.57
C ASN A 185 -15.70 -3.67 7.27
N ILE A 186 -15.24 -4.46 8.25
CA ILE A 186 -14.95 -5.88 8.02
C ILE A 186 -16.21 -6.72 7.77
N ALA A 187 -17.32 -6.35 8.40
CA ALA A 187 -18.62 -7.01 8.23
C ALA A 187 -19.20 -6.75 6.83
N ALA A 188 -18.83 -5.64 6.19
CA ALA A 188 -19.28 -5.34 4.83
C ALA A 188 -18.83 -6.36 3.78
N ARG A 189 -17.88 -7.27 4.10
CA ARG A 189 -17.49 -8.37 3.19
C ARG A 189 -18.64 -9.33 2.88
N ASP A 190 -19.57 -9.47 3.83
CA ASP A 190 -20.65 -10.47 3.77
C ASP A 190 -21.90 -9.89 3.09
N LEU A 191 -21.89 -8.60 2.76
CA LEU A 191 -22.96 -7.95 2.02
C LEU A 191 -22.88 -8.31 0.52
N VAL A 192 -23.90 -9.00 0.04
CA VAL A 192 -24.09 -9.27 -1.38
C VAL A 192 -25.15 -8.32 -1.92
N LEU A 193 -24.78 -7.52 -2.93
CA LEU A 193 -25.71 -6.59 -3.58
C LEU A 193 -26.35 -7.24 -4.80
N SER A 194 -27.63 -6.95 -5.03
CA SER A 194 -28.36 -7.40 -6.21
C SER A 194 -27.82 -6.77 -7.50
N LYS A 195 -28.19 -7.33 -8.65
CA LYS A 195 -27.83 -6.77 -9.95
C LYS A 195 -28.38 -5.35 -10.13
N GLU A 196 -29.58 -5.10 -9.64
CA GLU A 196 -30.26 -3.80 -9.73
C GLU A 196 -29.55 -2.75 -8.85
N GLN A 197 -29.21 -3.13 -7.61
CA GLN A 197 -28.42 -2.27 -6.72
C GLN A 197 -27.03 -1.96 -7.31
N PHE A 198 -26.43 -2.94 -7.98
CA PHE A 198 -25.15 -2.75 -8.67
C PHE A 198 -25.28 -1.79 -9.86
N SER A 199 -26.29 -1.97 -10.70
CA SER A 199 -26.58 -1.07 -11.82
C SER A 199 -26.83 0.37 -11.36
N LEU A 200 -27.50 0.56 -10.22
CA LEU A 200 -27.72 1.87 -9.63
C LEU A 200 -26.42 2.52 -9.14
N ILE A 201 -25.51 1.75 -8.53
CA ILE A 201 -24.20 2.28 -8.12
C ILE A 201 -23.36 2.68 -9.34
N ASN A 202 -23.42 1.89 -10.41
CA ASN A 202 -22.67 2.17 -11.64
C ASN A 202 -23.25 3.32 -12.46
N SER A 203 -24.51 3.71 -12.23
CA SER A 203 -25.11 4.88 -12.88
C SER A 203 -24.69 6.21 -12.24
N ILE A 204 -24.00 6.17 -11.09
CA ILE A 204 -23.47 7.37 -10.44
C ILE A 204 -22.44 8.03 -11.36
N GLN A 205 -22.61 9.33 -11.61
CA GLN A 205 -21.74 10.11 -12.48
C GLN A 205 -20.30 10.16 -11.96
N THR A 206 -19.35 9.65 -12.75
CA THR A 206 -17.93 9.51 -12.38
C THR A 206 -17.03 10.65 -12.87
N ARG A 207 -17.61 11.79 -13.28
CA ARG A 207 -16.86 12.92 -13.89
C ARG A 207 -15.92 13.66 -12.93
N TYR A 208 -15.94 13.33 -11.64
CA TYR A 208 -15.13 14.01 -10.64
C TYR A 208 -14.01 13.11 -10.13
N LYS A 209 -12.78 13.60 -10.25
CA LYS A 209 -11.61 13.00 -9.60
C LYS A 209 -11.52 13.56 -8.18
N TYR A 210 -12.02 12.80 -7.19
CA TYR A 210 -11.93 13.15 -5.76
C TYR A 210 -10.53 12.85 -5.16
N ALA A 211 -9.49 12.90 -6.01
CA ALA A 211 -8.15 12.42 -5.72
C ALA A 211 -7.11 13.48 -6.07
N TRP A 212 -5.95 13.40 -5.42
CA TRP A 212 -4.73 14.05 -5.90
C TRP A 212 -4.40 13.66 -7.34
N ASP A 213 -3.90 14.62 -8.12
CA ASP A 213 -3.48 14.38 -9.50
C ASP A 213 -2.10 13.70 -9.53
N PRO A 214 -1.94 12.48 -10.09
CA PRO A 214 -0.66 11.82 -10.33
C PRO A 214 0.41 12.70 -10.96
N LYS A 215 0.01 13.73 -11.69
CA LYS A 215 0.90 14.70 -12.35
C LYS A 215 1.52 15.72 -11.38
N ASN A 216 0.90 15.96 -10.23
CA ASN A 216 1.30 17.00 -9.28
C ASN A 216 1.89 16.35 -8.02
N ILE A 217 3.21 16.36 -7.92
CA ILE A 217 3.97 15.91 -6.74
C ILE A 217 4.38 17.17 -5.98
N TYR A 218 3.98 17.28 -4.71
CA TYR A 218 4.53 18.28 -3.80
C TYR A 218 5.82 17.75 -3.16
#